data_AF-H8X682-F1
#
_entry.id   AF-H8X682-F1
#
_cell.length_a   1.000
_cell.length_b   1.000
_cell.length_c   1.000
_cell.angle_alpha   90.00
_cell.angle_beta   90.00
_cell.angle_gamma   90.00
#
_symmetry.space_group_name_H-M   'P 1'
#
loop_
_entity.id
_entity.type
_entity.pdbx_description
1 polymer ?
#
loop_
_entity_poly.entity_id
_entity_poly.type
_entity_poly.pdbx_seq_one_letter_code
_entity_poly.pdbx_strand_id
1 'polypeptide(L)'
;MVDRKRTIRVEDDEDEDDVPLNKKMKLESKENTPLVKEEEEEVSGVKTENLSVKEDVKEEPMEEVNGEQANNEEANDEDDDDDDDDDDGEDEEAEEEQKRITNFNFDGEIYTFKERPSVIEEKEGKIEFRVVNNDNTKDSLIVLTGLKNIFQKQLPKMPREYISRLVYDRSHLSMAVVRKPLTVVGGITYRPFNNREFAEIVFCAISSTEQVRGYGAHLMNHLKDYVRATSPIKYFLTYADNYAIGYFKKQGFTKEITLDKSVWMGYIKDYEGGTLMQCSMLPSILRYLDSGKILLLQKAAIERKIRSRSKSNVVRPGLQIFKTNKNVTLDYKDIPGLAEAGWSEEMDKLAQKPKRGPHYNFMVTLFSEMQNHPSAWPFAVPVNKDEVPDYYDVIKEPMDLSTMEQKLENDKYESFEQFLYDARLIFKNCRSYNSESTTYYKNANKLEKFMNNKIKDSAEYSHFLE
;
A
#
# COMPACT_ATOMS: atom_id res chain seq x y z
N MET A 1 -7.07 -2.60 66.06
CA MET A 1 -6.21 -3.76 66.43
C MET A 1 -5.37 -4.11 65.21
N VAL A 2 -4.06 -3.83 65.29
CA VAL A 2 -2.91 -4.42 64.57
C VAL A 2 -3.02 -4.42 63.03
N ASP A 3 -2.45 -3.54 62.22
CA ASP A 3 -1.12 -2.89 62.17
C ASP A 3 0.07 -3.85 61.99
N ARG A 4 0.52 -4.07 60.75
CA ARG A 4 1.87 -4.56 60.41
C ARG A 4 2.38 -3.98 59.08
N LYS A 5 3.23 -2.95 59.23
CA LYS A 5 4.32 -2.52 58.33
C LYS A 5 5.32 -3.65 58.04
N ARG A 6 5.96 -3.63 56.86
CA ARG A 6 7.40 -3.89 56.55
C ARG A 6 7.56 -4.33 55.09
N THR A 7 8.56 -3.95 54.29
CA THR A 7 9.63 -2.94 54.31
C THR A 7 10.19 -2.97 52.89
N ILE A 8 10.51 -1.80 52.34
CA ILE A 8 11.26 -1.65 51.10
C ILE A 8 12.73 -2.06 51.38
N ARG A 9 13.32 -2.85 50.49
CA ARG A 9 14.77 -2.97 50.37
C ARG A 9 15.18 -2.33 49.05
N VAL A 10 16.01 -1.30 49.20
CA VAL A 10 16.84 -0.69 48.17
C VAL A 10 18.13 -1.51 48.17
N GLU A 11 18.55 -1.99 47.01
CA GLU A 11 19.94 -2.40 46.79
C GLU A 11 20.51 -1.43 45.78
N ASP A 12 21.48 -0.67 46.27
CA ASP A 12 22.39 0.20 45.53
C ASP A 12 23.44 -0.69 44.85
N ASP A 13 23.63 -0.52 43.54
CA ASP A 13 24.87 -0.91 42.84
C ASP A 13 25.25 0.27 41.94
N GLU A 14 26.10 1.15 42.48
CA GLU A 14 26.99 2.01 41.70
C GLU A 14 28.30 1.22 41.49
N ASP A 15 28.74 1.05 40.25
CA ASP A 15 30.03 1.58 39.77
C ASP A 15 30.41 1.06 38.37
N GLU A 16 30.76 2.05 37.53
CA GLU A 16 31.81 2.08 36.50
C GLU A 16 31.92 0.95 35.45
N ASP A 17 31.66 1.30 34.18
CA ASP A 17 32.77 1.53 33.24
C ASP A 17 32.30 2.08 31.89
N ASP A 18 32.96 3.17 31.51
CA ASP A 18 32.79 3.94 30.29
C ASP A 18 33.71 3.38 29.17
N VAL A 19 33.42 3.79 27.94
CA VAL A 19 34.28 3.78 26.71
C VAL A 19 33.97 2.73 25.61
N PRO A 20 33.84 3.16 24.33
CA PRO A 20 33.32 2.38 23.21
C PRO A 20 34.41 1.84 22.27
N LEU A 21 34.16 0.68 21.65
CA LEU A 21 35.03 0.10 20.63
C LEU A 21 34.46 0.26 19.22
N ASN A 22 35.07 1.18 18.48
CA ASN A 22 34.90 1.36 17.05
C ASN A 22 36.29 1.28 16.39
N LYS A 23 36.64 0.16 15.72
CA LYS A 23 37.72 0.15 14.70
C LYS A 23 37.76 -1.11 13.82
N LYS A 24 37.44 -0.89 12.55
CA LYS A 24 38.06 -1.35 11.29
C LYS A 24 39.07 -2.53 11.32
N MET A 25 38.82 -3.52 10.45
CA MET A 25 39.81 -4.19 9.57
C MET A 25 39.09 -4.51 8.22
N LYS A 26 39.43 -3.88 7.08
CA LYS A 26 40.46 -4.28 6.07
C LYS A 26 40.38 -5.79 5.75
N LEU A 27 39.76 -6.24 4.66
CA LEU A 27 40.18 -6.15 3.23
C LEU A 27 41.63 -6.62 3.02
N GLU A 28 41.79 -7.92 2.76
CA GLU A 28 42.93 -8.47 2.02
C GLU A 28 42.44 -9.52 1.02
N SER A 29 42.72 -9.21 -0.24
CA SER A 29 42.71 -10.02 -1.44
C SER A 29 43.83 -11.06 -1.42
N LYS A 30 43.54 -12.30 -1.84
CA LYS A 30 44.56 -13.20 -2.38
C LYS A 30 44.02 -13.95 -3.60
N GLU A 31 44.58 -13.62 -4.75
CA GLU A 31 44.66 -14.46 -5.93
C GLU A 31 45.52 -15.69 -5.62
N ASN A 32 45.11 -16.87 -6.10
CA ASN A 32 46.03 -17.79 -6.77
C ASN A 32 45.28 -18.88 -7.54
N THR A 33 45.40 -18.86 -8.86
CA THR A 33 45.25 -20.01 -9.76
C THR A 33 46.36 -21.05 -9.50
N PRO A 34 46.11 -22.32 -9.85
CA PRO A 34 46.94 -22.90 -10.91
C PRO A 34 46.16 -23.71 -11.95
N LEU A 35 46.76 -23.74 -13.15
CA LEU A 35 46.37 -24.45 -14.37
C LEU A 35 46.86 -25.91 -14.40
N VAL A 36 46.35 -26.64 -15.43
CA VAL A 36 46.90 -27.84 -16.11
C VAL A 36 46.41 -29.19 -15.51
N LYS A 37 45.82 -30.18 -16.20
CA LYS A 37 45.95 -30.82 -17.54
C LYS A 37 44.64 -31.61 -17.82
N GLU A 38 43.94 -31.47 -18.95
CA GLU A 38 44.01 -32.31 -20.17
C GLU A 38 44.41 -33.78 -19.99
N GLU A 39 43.47 -34.69 -20.26
CA GLU A 39 43.68 -35.96 -20.98
C GLU A 39 42.38 -36.35 -21.73
N GLU A 40 42.54 -36.60 -23.02
CA GLU A 40 41.54 -37.03 -24.01
C GLU A 40 41.32 -38.56 -23.94
N GLU A 41 40.15 -39.05 -24.36
CA GLU A 41 40.10 -40.13 -25.37
C GLU A 41 38.72 -40.21 -26.04
N GLU A 42 38.76 -40.29 -27.38
CA GLU A 42 37.69 -40.59 -28.35
C GLU A 42 37.10 -42.01 -28.10
N VAL A 43 35.98 -42.51 -28.66
CA VAL A 43 35.54 -42.67 -30.06
C VAL A 43 34.05 -43.10 -29.97
N SER A 44 33.09 -42.61 -30.75
CA SER A 44 32.76 -43.16 -32.07
C SER A 44 31.45 -42.53 -32.56
N GLY A 45 31.45 -42.10 -33.83
CA GLY A 45 30.25 -41.63 -34.52
C GLY A 45 29.53 -42.74 -35.29
N VAL A 46 28.22 -42.59 -35.46
CA VAL A 46 27.45 -43.17 -36.57
C VAL A 46 26.36 -42.18 -37.00
N LYS A 47 26.27 -41.99 -38.31
CA LYS A 47 25.28 -41.19 -39.07
C LYS A 47 23.92 -41.89 -39.11
N THR A 48 22.83 -41.13 -39.25
CA THR A 48 21.62 -41.41 -40.07
C THR A 48 20.71 -40.18 -40.00
N GLU A 49 20.48 -39.45 -41.09
CA GLU A 49 19.45 -39.65 -42.13
C GLU A 49 18.02 -39.29 -41.71
N ASN A 50 17.45 -38.35 -42.50
CA ASN A 50 16.06 -37.93 -42.55
C ASN A 50 15.12 -39.11 -42.83
N LEU A 51 14.00 -39.18 -42.10
CA LEU A 51 12.79 -39.90 -42.53
C LEU A 51 11.54 -39.16 -42.05
N SER A 52 10.69 -38.83 -43.02
CA SER A 52 9.29 -38.39 -42.95
C SER A 52 8.36 -39.50 -42.47
N VAL A 53 7.24 -39.17 -41.80
CA VAL A 53 5.84 -39.70 -41.94
C VAL A 53 4.95 -38.85 -40.97
N LYS A 54 4.06 -37.97 -41.46
CA LYS A 54 2.58 -38.03 -41.60
C LYS A 54 1.76 -38.42 -40.35
N GLU A 55 0.93 -37.49 -39.86
CA GLU A 55 -0.39 -37.69 -39.20
C GLU A 55 -1.24 -36.45 -39.55
N ASP A 56 -2.23 -36.54 -40.45
CA ASP A 56 -3.64 -36.91 -40.27
C ASP A 56 -4.48 -35.86 -39.50
N VAL A 57 -5.05 -34.91 -40.25
CA VAL A 57 -6.16 -34.03 -39.82
C VAL A 57 -7.45 -34.66 -40.34
N LYS A 58 -8.34 -35.06 -39.41
CA LYS A 58 -9.72 -35.46 -39.71
C LYS A 58 -10.63 -34.23 -39.63
N GLU A 59 -11.25 -33.90 -40.76
CA GLU A 59 -12.49 -33.10 -40.81
C GLU A 59 -13.69 -34.06 -40.72
N GLU A 60 -14.69 -33.72 -39.91
CA GLU A 60 -16.04 -34.28 -40.00
C GLU A 60 -17.09 -33.14 -40.10
N PRO A 61 -18.20 -33.37 -40.83
CA PRO A 61 -19.12 -32.32 -41.26
C PRO A 61 -20.36 -32.19 -40.35
N MET A 62 -21.05 -31.04 -40.43
CA MET A 62 -22.40 -30.88 -39.88
C MET A 62 -23.45 -30.92 -40.99
N GLU A 63 -24.49 -31.73 -40.77
CA GLU A 63 -25.67 -31.92 -41.62
C GLU A 63 -26.71 -30.79 -41.43
N GLU A 64 -27.35 -30.39 -42.53
CA GLU A 64 -28.69 -29.78 -42.61
C GLU A 64 -29.77 -30.87 -42.31
N VAL A 65 -31.05 -30.65 -41.99
CA VAL A 65 -32.06 -29.82 -42.69
C VAL A 65 -33.36 -29.71 -41.85
N ASN A 66 -34.14 -28.67 -42.15
CA ASN A 66 -35.60 -28.60 -42.38
C ASN A 66 -36.50 -27.80 -41.43
N GLY A 67 -37.30 -26.91 -42.04
CA GLY A 67 -38.53 -26.33 -41.49
C GLY A 67 -39.00 -25.06 -42.21
N GLU A 68 -40.02 -25.19 -43.06
CA GLU A 68 -40.58 -24.24 -44.03
C GLU A 68 -41.46 -23.08 -43.48
N GLN A 69 -41.47 -21.97 -44.23
CA GLN A 69 -42.56 -21.06 -44.67
C GLN A 69 -43.69 -20.61 -43.70
N ALA A 70 -43.90 -19.27 -43.57
CA ALA A 70 -44.93 -18.50 -44.31
C ALA A 70 -45.28 -17.11 -43.69
N ASN A 71 -45.29 -16.09 -44.58
CA ASN A 71 -46.20 -14.93 -44.74
C ASN A 71 -46.33 -13.77 -43.71
N ASN A 72 -46.01 -12.57 -44.25
CA ASN A 72 -46.73 -11.28 -44.34
C ASN A 72 -47.38 -10.59 -43.12
N GLU A 73 -46.99 -9.32 -42.90
CA GLU A 73 -47.78 -8.05 -43.02
C GLU A 73 -46.98 -6.92 -42.34
N GLU A 74 -46.35 -6.00 -43.10
CA GLU A 74 -46.78 -4.61 -43.35
C GLU A 74 -47.14 -3.76 -42.10
N ALA A 75 -46.32 -2.73 -41.81
CA ALA A 75 -46.74 -1.33 -41.72
C ALA A 75 -45.54 -0.40 -41.45
N ASN A 76 -45.40 0.61 -42.30
CA ASN A 76 -44.56 1.78 -42.11
C ASN A 76 -45.08 2.63 -40.94
N ASP A 77 -44.20 3.36 -40.26
CA ASP A 77 -44.40 4.79 -40.00
C ASP A 77 -43.03 5.47 -39.83
N GLU A 78 -42.88 6.55 -40.58
CA GLU A 78 -41.78 7.52 -40.53
C GLU A 78 -41.93 8.38 -39.28
N ASP A 79 -40.84 8.66 -38.58
CA ASP A 79 -40.66 9.90 -37.81
C ASP A 79 -39.14 10.19 -37.79
N ASP A 80 -38.72 11.11 -38.66
CA ASP A 80 -37.52 11.93 -38.49
C ASP A 80 -37.77 12.85 -37.28
N ASP A 81 -36.81 12.97 -36.36
CA ASP A 81 -36.27 14.25 -35.85
C ASP A 81 -35.36 14.06 -34.61
N ASP A 82 -34.21 14.72 -34.69
CA ASP A 82 -33.32 15.19 -33.60
C ASP A 82 -32.39 14.19 -32.88
N ASP A 83 -31.29 13.81 -33.54
CA ASP A 83 -30.03 13.35 -32.90
C ASP A 83 -28.90 14.39 -33.11
N ASP A 84 -28.99 15.52 -32.42
CA ASP A 84 -27.88 16.47 -32.24
C ASP A 84 -27.94 16.97 -30.78
N ASP A 85 -27.26 16.29 -29.85
CA ASP A 85 -26.77 16.86 -28.57
C ASP A 85 -26.07 15.79 -27.70
N ASP A 86 -24.90 15.28 -28.11
CA ASP A 86 -24.10 14.40 -27.25
C ASP A 86 -22.56 14.54 -27.47
N ASP A 87 -22.07 15.73 -27.85
CA ASP A 87 -20.61 16.01 -27.99
C ASP A 87 -20.07 17.03 -26.96
N ASP A 88 -20.93 17.67 -26.15
CA ASP A 88 -20.50 18.72 -25.19
C ASP A 88 -19.82 18.16 -23.91
N GLY A 89 -19.92 16.84 -23.65
CA GLY A 89 -19.43 16.23 -22.41
C GLY A 89 -17.92 15.99 -22.35
N GLU A 90 -17.27 15.72 -23.48
CA GLU A 90 -15.82 15.47 -23.52
C GLU A 90 -15.00 16.78 -23.44
N ASP A 91 -15.53 17.87 -24.01
CA ASP A 91 -14.89 19.19 -23.97
C ASP A 91 -14.95 19.82 -22.56
N GLU A 92 -16.03 19.63 -21.81
CA GLU A 92 -16.13 20.12 -20.42
C GLU A 92 -15.13 19.44 -19.47
N GLU A 93 -14.92 18.12 -19.57
CA GLU A 93 -13.95 17.40 -18.74
C GLU A 93 -12.50 17.79 -19.07
N ALA A 94 -12.19 18.02 -20.34
CA ALA A 94 -10.88 18.49 -20.78
C ALA A 94 -10.60 19.92 -20.30
N GLU A 95 -11.60 20.80 -20.34
CA GLU A 95 -11.50 22.15 -19.78
C GLU A 95 -11.32 22.15 -18.25
N GLU A 96 -12.07 21.32 -17.52
CA GLU A 96 -11.89 21.16 -16.08
C GLU A 96 -10.50 20.61 -15.76
N GLU A 97 -9.97 19.67 -16.54
CA GLU A 97 -8.62 19.16 -16.40
C GLU A 97 -7.57 20.27 -16.52
N GLN A 98 -7.71 21.15 -17.51
CA GLN A 98 -6.80 22.26 -17.74
C GLN A 98 -6.85 23.30 -16.61
N LYS A 99 -8.04 23.56 -16.05
CA LYS A 99 -8.23 24.46 -14.88
C LYS A 99 -7.50 23.97 -13.62
N ARG A 100 -7.19 22.66 -13.53
CA ARG A 100 -6.44 22.09 -12.39
C ARG A 100 -4.94 22.31 -12.44
N ILE A 101 -4.42 22.77 -13.57
CA ILE A 101 -2.99 22.95 -13.78
C ILE A 101 -2.58 24.32 -13.25
N THR A 102 -1.71 24.31 -12.24
CA THR A 102 -1.15 25.55 -11.67
C THR A 102 0.33 25.66 -12.00
N ASN A 103 0.75 26.89 -12.32
CA ASN A 103 2.15 27.21 -12.53
C ASN A 103 2.69 27.99 -11.32
N PHE A 104 3.91 27.69 -10.90
CA PHE A 104 4.59 28.43 -9.85
C PHE A 104 6.06 28.60 -10.17
N ASN A 105 6.65 29.71 -9.72
CA ASN A 105 8.06 30.00 -9.91
C ASN A 105 8.85 29.49 -8.70
N PHE A 106 9.93 28.75 -8.95
CA PHE A 106 10.90 28.37 -7.95
C PHE A 106 12.31 28.47 -8.54
N ASP A 107 13.20 29.22 -7.87
CA ASP A 107 14.59 29.44 -8.31
C ASP A 107 14.73 29.98 -9.75
N GLY A 108 13.76 30.80 -10.19
CA GLY A 108 13.75 31.40 -11.53
C GLY A 108 13.23 30.47 -12.64
N GLU A 109 12.83 29.24 -12.32
CA GLU A 109 12.21 28.30 -13.24
C GLU A 109 10.71 28.15 -12.96
N ILE A 110 9.90 28.04 -14.01
CA ILE A 110 8.45 27.83 -13.90
C ILE A 110 8.17 26.34 -13.87
N TYR A 111 7.48 25.90 -12.82
CA TYR A 111 7.04 24.53 -12.61
C TYR A 111 5.53 24.42 -12.75
N THR A 112 5.08 23.34 -13.37
CA THR A 112 3.67 23.03 -13.59
C THR A 112 3.23 21.90 -12.67
N PHE A 113 2.12 22.09 -11.97
CA PHE A 113 1.59 21.13 -11.00
C PHE A 113 0.06 21.02 -11.10
N LYS A 114 -0.43 19.80 -11.30
CA LYS A 114 -1.87 19.47 -11.29
C LYS A 114 -2.37 19.38 -9.85
N GLU A 115 -3.12 20.39 -9.42
CA GLU A 115 -3.72 20.44 -8.09
C GLU A 115 -4.94 19.50 -8.01
N ARG A 116 -5.28 19.08 -6.78
CA ARG A 116 -6.49 18.27 -6.55
C ARG A 116 -7.74 19.15 -6.54
N PRO A 117 -8.93 18.63 -6.89
CA PRO A 117 -10.17 19.39 -6.90
C PRO A 117 -10.45 20.13 -5.58
N SER A 118 -10.28 19.43 -4.45
CA SER A 118 -10.44 20.00 -3.10
C SER A 118 -9.54 21.20 -2.81
N VAL A 119 -8.32 21.27 -3.38
CA VAL A 119 -7.41 22.41 -3.20
C VAL A 119 -7.90 23.62 -4.00
N ILE A 120 -8.44 23.39 -5.19
CA ILE A 120 -8.95 24.44 -6.08
C ILE A 120 -10.23 25.03 -5.48
N GLU A 121 -11.15 24.18 -5.03
CA GLU A 121 -12.36 24.63 -4.36
C GLU A 121 -12.08 25.47 -3.12
N GLU A 122 -11.00 25.17 -2.38
CA GLU A 122 -10.57 26.00 -1.24
C GLU A 122 -10.03 27.35 -1.71
N LYS A 123 -9.19 27.38 -2.76
CA LYS A 123 -8.65 28.63 -3.33
C LYS A 123 -9.75 29.53 -3.90
N GLU A 124 -10.78 28.94 -4.49
CA GLU A 124 -11.98 29.64 -4.95
C GLU A 124 -12.91 30.04 -3.80
N GLY A 125 -12.64 29.57 -2.58
CA GLY A 125 -13.42 29.86 -1.39
C GLY A 125 -14.79 29.18 -1.35
N LYS A 126 -15.02 28.13 -2.16
CA LYS A 126 -16.23 27.28 -2.13
C LYS A 126 -16.28 26.41 -0.88
N ILE A 127 -15.11 25.95 -0.43
CA ILE A 127 -14.93 25.22 0.83
C ILE A 127 -13.96 25.95 1.75
N GLU A 128 -14.00 25.60 3.03
CA GLU A 128 -13.06 26.06 4.04
C GLU A 128 -12.84 24.98 5.10
N PHE A 129 -11.69 25.02 5.75
CA PHE A 129 -11.33 24.14 6.86
C PHE A 129 -11.44 24.90 8.16
N ARG A 130 -12.32 24.45 9.06
CA ARG A 130 -12.57 25.09 10.36
C ARG A 130 -12.27 24.14 11.49
N VAL A 131 -11.52 24.60 12.47
CA VAL A 131 -11.36 23.89 13.74
C VAL A 131 -12.42 24.39 14.70
N VAL A 132 -13.28 23.48 15.16
CA VAL A 132 -14.39 23.76 16.06
C VAL A 132 -14.34 22.85 17.28
N ASN A 133 -14.83 23.34 18.41
CA ASN A 133 -15.07 22.55 19.62
C ASN A 133 -16.39 23.01 20.25
N ASN A 134 -16.82 22.33 21.32
CA ASN A 134 -18.03 22.70 22.03
C ASN A 134 -17.80 23.93 22.93
N ASP A 135 -17.76 25.10 22.31
CA ASP A 135 -17.61 26.42 22.92
C ASP A 135 -18.96 27.09 23.26
N ASN A 136 -20.07 26.36 23.15
CA ASN A 136 -21.46 26.85 23.25
C ASN A 136 -21.86 27.92 22.21
N THR A 137 -21.09 28.12 21.14
CA THR A 137 -21.52 29.01 20.04
C THR A 137 -22.45 28.28 19.08
N LYS A 138 -23.40 29.01 18.48
CA LYS A 138 -24.38 28.45 17.55
C LYS A 138 -23.70 27.82 16.32
N ASP A 139 -22.70 28.50 15.77
CA ASP A 139 -22.01 28.07 14.56
C ASP A 139 -21.19 26.80 14.80
N SER A 140 -20.40 26.75 15.89
CA SER A 140 -19.67 25.54 16.27
C SER A 140 -20.63 24.37 16.50
N LEU A 141 -21.78 24.60 17.14
CA LEU A 141 -22.77 23.55 17.40
C LEU A 141 -23.40 23.02 16.11
N ILE A 142 -23.68 23.88 15.12
CA ILE A 142 -24.18 23.47 13.80
C ILE A 142 -23.14 22.56 13.11
N VAL A 143 -21.88 22.98 13.10
CA VAL A 143 -20.79 22.21 12.45
C VAL A 143 -20.58 20.87 13.16
N LEU A 144 -20.51 20.86 14.49
CA LEU A 144 -20.38 19.63 15.28
C LEU A 144 -21.58 18.69 15.08
N THR A 145 -22.80 19.24 14.96
CA THR A 145 -24.00 18.44 14.67
C THR A 145 -23.90 17.80 13.28
N GLY A 146 -23.45 18.56 12.27
CA GLY A 146 -23.20 18.04 10.93
C GLY A 146 -22.17 16.92 10.93
N LEU A 147 -21.03 17.12 11.61
CA LEU A 147 -19.99 16.10 11.76
C LEU A 147 -20.49 14.83 12.46
N LYS A 148 -21.19 14.99 13.58
CA LYS A 148 -21.82 13.88 14.31
C LYS A 148 -22.68 13.04 13.36
N ASN A 149 -23.53 13.68 12.55
CA ASN A 149 -24.42 12.98 11.63
C ASN A 149 -23.64 12.23 10.53
N ILE A 150 -22.54 12.79 10.04
CA ILE A 150 -21.65 12.11 9.08
C ILE A 150 -20.99 10.91 9.74
N PHE A 151 -20.38 11.07 10.92
CA PHE A 151 -19.73 9.97 11.65
C PHE A 151 -20.72 8.84 11.95
N GLN A 152 -21.95 9.15 12.38
CA GLN A 152 -22.98 8.14 12.64
C GLN A 152 -23.41 7.35 11.40
N LYS A 153 -23.31 7.95 10.21
CA LYS A 153 -23.61 7.28 8.94
C LYS A 153 -22.42 6.48 8.41
N GLN A 154 -21.21 7.05 8.47
CA GLN A 154 -20.00 6.47 7.89
C GLN A 154 -19.31 5.45 8.80
N LEU A 155 -19.58 5.48 10.11
CA LEU A 155 -19.02 4.56 11.11
C LEU A 155 -20.14 3.73 11.77
N PRO A 156 -20.79 2.80 11.06
CA PRO A 156 -21.95 2.06 11.56
C PRO A 156 -21.63 1.13 12.74
N LYS A 157 -20.36 0.72 12.89
CA LYS A 157 -19.89 -0.10 14.01
C LYS A 157 -19.78 0.68 15.33
N MET A 158 -19.76 2.01 15.28
CA MET A 158 -19.62 2.86 16.45
C MET A 158 -21.00 3.25 17.00
N PRO A 159 -21.26 3.10 18.31
CA PRO A 159 -22.54 3.48 18.90
C PRO A 159 -22.84 4.98 18.71
N ARG A 160 -24.09 5.31 18.38
CA ARG A 160 -24.51 6.68 18.05
C ARG A 160 -24.37 7.64 19.23
N GLU A 161 -24.66 7.16 20.44
CA GLU A 161 -24.52 7.89 21.70
C GLU A 161 -23.04 8.15 21.99
N TYR A 162 -22.18 7.17 21.72
CA TYR A 162 -20.74 7.28 21.90
C TYR A 162 -20.14 8.37 21.01
N ILE A 163 -20.48 8.37 19.71
CA ILE A 163 -20.07 9.42 18.77
C ILE A 163 -20.53 10.79 19.26
N SER A 164 -21.82 10.92 19.62
CA SER A 164 -22.39 12.20 20.08
C SER A 164 -21.66 12.72 21.31
N ARG A 165 -21.39 11.84 22.28
CA ARG A 165 -20.71 12.21 23.53
C ARG A 165 -19.31 12.76 23.27
N LEU A 166 -18.53 12.13 22.40
CA LEU A 166 -17.15 12.57 22.12
C LEU A 166 -17.07 13.78 21.20
N VAL A 167 -17.93 13.88 20.18
CA VAL A 167 -17.97 15.06 19.29
C VAL A 167 -18.33 16.33 20.06
N TYR A 168 -19.23 16.24 21.04
CA TYR A 168 -19.60 17.39 21.90
C TYR A 168 -18.74 17.54 23.16
N ASP A 169 -17.76 16.67 23.37
CA ASP A 169 -16.86 16.76 24.52
C ASP A 169 -15.92 17.95 24.36
N ARG A 170 -15.78 18.77 25.41
CA ARG A 170 -14.98 20.00 25.38
C ARG A 170 -13.48 19.77 25.28
N SER A 171 -13.01 18.57 25.64
CA SER A 171 -11.61 18.17 25.50
C SER A 171 -11.26 17.67 24.10
N HIS A 172 -12.26 17.51 23.23
CA HIS A 172 -12.07 17.11 21.83
C HIS A 172 -12.19 18.31 20.91
N LEU A 173 -11.37 18.32 19.86
CA LEU A 173 -11.39 19.28 18.79
C LEU A 173 -11.81 18.57 17.51
N SER A 174 -12.56 19.25 16.65
CA SER A 174 -12.91 18.73 15.34
C SER A 174 -12.47 19.68 14.24
N MET A 175 -11.68 19.18 13.29
CA MET A 175 -11.42 19.89 12.04
C MET A 175 -12.48 19.46 11.03
N ALA A 176 -13.31 20.40 10.61
CA ALA A 176 -14.40 20.20 9.66
C ALA A 176 -14.05 20.79 8.30
N VAL A 177 -14.43 20.07 7.23
CA VAL A 177 -14.54 20.60 5.88
C VAL A 177 -15.94 21.15 5.71
N VAL A 178 -16.06 22.45 5.51
CA VAL A 178 -17.33 23.16 5.37
C VAL A 178 -17.43 23.75 3.98
N ARG A 179 -18.50 23.42 3.25
CA ARG A 179 -18.89 24.08 2.01
C ARG A 179 -19.80 25.25 2.36
N LYS A 180 -19.52 26.44 1.80
CA LYS A 180 -20.33 27.62 2.07
C LYS A 180 -21.79 27.41 1.63
N PRO A 181 -22.79 27.90 2.39
CA PRO A 181 -22.64 28.77 3.56
C PRO A 181 -22.25 28.06 4.87
N LEU A 182 -22.67 26.82 5.14
CA LEU A 182 -22.39 26.10 6.40
C LEU A 182 -22.61 24.57 6.30
N THR A 183 -22.50 24.01 5.10
CA THR A 183 -22.75 22.57 4.86
C THR A 183 -21.50 21.76 5.19
N VAL A 184 -21.60 20.84 6.14
CA VAL A 184 -20.48 19.97 6.52
C VAL A 184 -20.30 18.85 5.51
N VAL A 185 -19.10 18.74 4.94
CA VAL A 185 -18.72 17.69 3.97
C VAL A 185 -18.05 16.50 4.66
N GLY A 186 -17.31 16.75 5.73
CA GLY A 186 -16.58 15.73 6.48
C GLY A 186 -15.68 16.34 7.54
N GLY A 187 -14.97 15.52 8.29
CA GLY A 187 -14.06 16.01 9.31
C GLY A 187 -13.28 14.95 10.06
N ILE A 188 -12.37 15.44 10.90
CA ILE A 188 -11.61 14.64 11.86
C ILE A 188 -11.86 15.19 13.26
N THR A 189 -12.30 14.33 14.17
CA THR A 189 -12.33 14.62 15.61
C THR A 189 -11.10 14.03 16.26
N TYR A 190 -10.35 14.83 16.99
CA TYR A 190 -9.13 14.43 17.68
C TYR A 190 -9.07 14.99 19.09
N ARG A 191 -8.33 14.31 19.96
CA ARG A 191 -8.09 14.70 21.34
C ARG A 191 -6.60 15.01 21.53
N PRO A 192 -6.22 16.28 21.75
CA PRO A 192 -4.81 16.65 21.95
C PRO A 192 -4.32 16.30 23.36
N PHE A 193 -3.13 15.72 23.45
CA PHE A 193 -2.40 15.53 24.70
C PHE A 193 -1.09 16.33 24.65
N ASN A 194 -1.20 17.65 24.76
CA ASN A 194 -0.08 18.59 24.58
C ASN A 194 1.14 18.25 25.48
N ASN A 195 0.91 17.82 26.71
CA ASN A 195 1.98 17.47 27.66
C ASN A 195 2.73 16.18 27.28
N ARG A 196 2.18 15.39 26.35
CA ARG A 196 2.70 14.09 25.91
C ARG A 196 3.08 14.09 24.42
N GLU A 197 3.05 15.27 23.79
CA GLU A 197 3.41 15.50 22.38
C GLU A 197 2.64 14.64 21.35
N PHE A 198 1.48 14.08 21.69
CA PHE A 198 0.65 13.31 20.76
C PHE A 198 -0.82 13.75 20.76
N ALA A 199 -1.55 13.45 19.68
CA ALA A 199 -3.00 13.52 19.64
C ALA A 199 -3.61 12.18 19.26
N GLU A 200 -4.75 11.86 19.87
CA GLU A 200 -5.58 10.71 19.47
C GLU A 200 -6.55 11.16 18.38
N ILE A 201 -6.52 10.52 17.21
CA ILE A 201 -7.57 10.66 16.21
C ILE A 201 -8.69 9.69 16.58
N VAL A 202 -9.84 10.25 16.93
CA VAL A 202 -11.00 9.49 17.43
C VAL A 202 -11.92 9.13 16.26
N PHE A 203 -12.24 10.10 15.40
CA PHE A 203 -13.08 9.90 14.24
C PHE A 203 -12.48 10.56 13.01
N CYS A 204 -12.58 9.91 11.86
CA CYS A 204 -12.19 10.44 10.56
C CYS A 204 -13.17 9.93 9.51
N ALA A 205 -13.95 10.82 8.92
CA ALA A 205 -14.91 10.44 7.87
C ALA A 205 -15.23 11.61 6.94
N ILE A 206 -15.50 11.28 5.68
CA ILE A 206 -16.01 12.18 4.65
C ILE A 206 -17.37 11.65 4.18
N SER A 207 -18.32 12.54 3.90
CA SER A 207 -19.63 12.17 3.32
C SER A 207 -19.43 11.33 2.06
N SER A 208 -20.19 10.24 1.94
CA SER A 208 -20.11 9.31 0.79
C SER A 208 -20.32 9.97 -0.56
N THR A 209 -21.16 11.01 -0.62
CA THR A 209 -21.42 11.81 -1.83
C THR A 209 -20.20 12.59 -2.32
N GLU A 210 -19.21 12.79 -1.46
CA GLU A 210 -18.04 13.64 -1.69
C GLU A 210 -16.74 12.83 -1.54
N GLN A 211 -16.82 11.50 -1.46
CA GLN A 211 -15.63 10.65 -1.44
C GLN A 211 -14.91 10.68 -2.79
N VAL A 212 -13.65 10.24 -2.83
CA VAL A 212 -12.78 10.20 -4.03
C VAL A 212 -12.31 11.56 -4.56
N ARG A 213 -12.94 12.70 -4.20
CA ARG A 213 -12.51 14.07 -4.56
C ARG A 213 -11.24 14.59 -3.85
N GLY A 214 -10.61 13.73 -3.05
CA GLY A 214 -9.34 14.02 -2.35
C GLY A 214 -9.48 14.79 -1.03
N TYR A 215 -10.70 15.10 -0.58
CA TYR A 215 -10.92 15.84 0.68
C TYR A 215 -10.26 15.19 1.90
N GLY A 216 -10.26 13.85 2.01
CA GLY A 216 -9.66 13.17 3.16
C GLY A 216 -8.16 13.46 3.31
N ALA A 217 -7.40 13.34 2.21
CA ALA A 217 -5.97 13.66 2.22
C ALA A 217 -5.73 15.16 2.46
N HIS A 218 -6.55 16.02 1.87
CA HIS A 218 -6.44 17.47 2.07
C HIS A 218 -6.72 17.87 3.52
N LEU A 219 -7.75 17.29 4.13
CA LEU A 219 -8.11 17.44 5.53
C LEU A 219 -6.99 16.98 6.48
N MET A 220 -6.35 15.84 6.19
CA MET A 220 -5.23 15.36 7.00
C MET A 220 -4.01 16.29 6.90
N ASN A 221 -3.73 16.84 5.71
CA ASN A 221 -2.65 17.81 5.53
C ASN A 221 -2.91 19.10 6.33
N HIS A 222 -4.14 19.63 6.25
CA HIS A 222 -4.59 20.75 7.08
C HIS A 222 -4.45 20.44 8.58
N LEU A 223 -4.85 19.25 9.03
CA LEU A 223 -4.73 18.85 10.43
C LEU A 223 -3.28 18.81 10.90
N LYS A 224 -2.38 18.22 10.11
CA LYS A 224 -0.94 18.16 10.43
C LYS A 224 -0.30 19.54 10.47
N ASP A 225 -0.64 20.41 9.53
CA ASP A 225 -0.10 21.78 9.49
C ASP A 225 -0.63 22.62 10.65
N TYR A 226 -1.93 22.54 10.93
CA TYR A 226 -2.58 23.23 12.05
C TYR A 226 -1.98 22.80 13.39
N VAL A 227 -1.97 21.49 13.68
CA VAL A 227 -1.51 20.96 14.97
C VAL A 227 -0.04 21.30 15.23
N ARG A 228 0.82 21.23 14.21
CA ARG A 228 2.25 21.61 14.34
C ARG A 228 2.46 23.10 14.51
N ALA A 229 1.58 23.94 13.96
CA ALA A 229 1.66 25.38 14.11
C ALA A 229 1.13 25.86 15.47
N THR A 230 0.12 25.19 16.03
CA THR A 230 -0.58 25.66 17.24
C THR A 230 -0.21 24.89 18.51
N SER A 231 0.50 23.76 18.43
CA SER A 231 0.74 22.89 19.58
C SER A 231 2.09 22.16 19.50
N PRO A 232 2.63 21.62 20.61
CA PRO A 232 3.88 20.84 20.62
C PRO A 232 3.71 19.40 20.10
N ILE A 233 2.55 19.05 19.55
CA ILE A 233 2.23 17.69 19.14
C ILE A 233 3.05 17.30 17.91
N LYS A 234 3.69 16.13 17.99
CA LYS A 234 4.53 15.53 16.94
C LYS A 234 3.95 14.23 16.39
N TYR A 235 3.13 13.55 17.18
CA TYR A 235 2.61 12.23 16.88
C TYR A 235 1.08 12.21 16.80
N PHE A 236 0.53 11.42 15.88
CA PHE A 236 -0.86 11.00 15.93
C PHE A 236 -0.96 9.51 16.21
N LEU A 237 -1.89 9.14 17.08
CA LEU A 237 -2.28 7.77 17.33
C LEU A 237 -3.75 7.60 16.96
N THR A 238 -4.09 6.46 16.35
CA THR A 238 -5.45 6.15 15.95
C THR A 238 -5.67 4.64 16.00
N TYR A 239 -6.87 4.23 16.36
CA TYR A 239 -7.35 2.89 16.01
C TYR A 239 -8.04 2.97 14.65
N ALA A 240 -7.54 2.21 13.68
CA ALA A 240 -8.07 2.16 12.33
C ALA A 240 -8.80 0.85 12.08
N ASP A 241 -10.03 0.93 11.56
CA ASP A 241 -10.72 -0.23 11.01
C ASP A 241 -9.97 -0.78 9.79
N ASN A 242 -10.14 -2.08 9.50
CA ASN A 242 -9.46 -2.77 8.39
C ASN A 242 -9.62 -2.06 7.03
N TYR A 243 -10.78 -1.47 6.76
CA TYR A 243 -11.04 -0.71 5.53
C TYR A 243 -10.32 0.64 5.47
N ALA A 244 -9.94 1.21 6.62
CA ALA A 244 -9.29 2.51 6.73
C ALA A 244 -7.75 2.42 6.79
N ILE A 245 -7.18 1.23 7.04
CA ILE A 245 -5.71 1.03 7.12
C ILE A 245 -5.01 1.57 5.88
N GLY A 246 -5.53 1.30 4.68
CA GLY A 246 -4.94 1.78 3.43
C GLY A 246 -4.94 3.31 3.32
N TYR A 247 -5.99 3.98 3.83
CA TYR A 247 -6.03 5.44 3.90
C TYR A 247 -4.96 5.97 4.86
N PHE A 248 -4.90 5.45 6.08
CA PHE A 248 -3.93 5.88 7.09
C PHE A 248 -2.49 5.61 6.66
N LYS A 249 -2.19 4.45 6.04
CA LYS A 249 -0.89 4.16 5.41
C LYS A 249 -0.50 5.24 4.40
N LYS A 250 -1.41 5.65 3.50
CA LYS A 250 -1.17 6.74 2.54
C LYS A 250 -0.93 8.10 3.20
N GLN A 251 -1.47 8.31 4.41
CA GLN A 251 -1.22 9.50 5.22
C GLN A 251 0.04 9.39 6.09
N GLY A 252 0.87 8.35 5.92
CA GLY A 252 2.11 8.19 6.69
C GLY A 252 1.90 7.64 8.10
N PHE A 253 0.82 6.87 8.31
CA PHE A 253 0.68 6.05 9.51
C PHE A 253 1.30 4.67 9.28
N THR A 254 1.89 4.11 10.34
CA THR A 254 2.42 2.75 10.39
C THR A 254 1.76 1.96 11.52
N LYS A 255 1.75 0.63 11.41
CA LYS A 255 1.35 -0.28 12.50
C LYS A 255 2.43 -0.35 13.59
N GLU A 256 3.66 0.05 13.28
CA GLU A 256 4.77 0.04 14.22
C GLU A 256 4.70 1.27 15.14
N ILE A 257 4.42 1.02 16.43
CA ILE A 257 4.30 2.08 17.43
C ILE A 257 5.67 2.30 18.07
N THR A 258 6.36 3.37 17.64
CA THR A 258 7.68 3.74 18.18
C THR A 258 7.56 4.53 19.48
N LEU A 259 6.37 5.06 19.79
CA LEU A 259 6.12 5.82 21.02
C LEU A 259 6.03 4.88 22.22
N ASP A 260 6.77 5.18 23.28
CA ASP A 260 6.81 4.33 24.48
C ASP A 260 5.40 4.14 25.07
N LYS A 261 5.10 2.91 25.50
CA LYS A 261 3.78 2.53 26.02
C LYS A 261 3.34 3.42 27.19
N SER A 262 4.26 3.86 28.06
CA SER A 262 3.93 4.74 29.19
C SER A 262 3.41 6.13 28.77
N VAL A 263 3.66 6.53 27.52
CA VAL A 263 3.23 7.82 26.97
C VAL A 263 1.75 7.78 26.61
N TRP A 264 1.23 6.68 26.07
CA TRP A 264 -0.11 6.64 25.49
C TRP A 264 -1.05 5.61 26.14
N MET A 265 -0.52 4.58 26.77
CA MET A 265 -1.31 3.51 27.39
C MET A 265 -2.17 4.07 28.53
N GLY A 266 -3.48 3.79 28.50
CA GLY A 266 -4.46 4.32 29.45
C GLY A 266 -4.97 5.74 29.14
N TYR A 267 -4.42 6.43 28.14
CA TYR A 267 -4.88 7.76 27.70
C TYR A 267 -5.81 7.69 26.51
N ILE A 268 -5.48 6.84 25.54
CA ILE A 268 -6.30 6.58 24.35
C ILE A 268 -7.36 5.52 24.62
N LYS A 269 -8.39 5.47 23.78
CA LYS A 269 -9.43 4.44 23.83
C LYS A 269 -9.06 3.25 22.96
N ASP A 270 -9.20 2.06 23.53
CA ASP A 270 -9.06 0.81 22.81
C ASP A 270 -10.39 0.48 22.13
N TYR A 271 -10.33 0.16 20.84
CA TYR A 271 -11.49 -0.23 20.05
C TYR A 271 -11.33 -1.68 19.59
N GLU A 272 -12.31 -2.51 19.93
CA GLU A 272 -12.34 -3.91 19.53
C GLU A 272 -12.35 -4.05 18.00
N GLY A 273 -11.40 -4.81 17.45
CA GLY A 273 -11.26 -4.99 16.00
C GLY A 273 -10.59 -3.83 15.26
N GLY A 274 -10.13 -2.78 15.96
CA GLY A 274 -9.31 -1.73 15.39
C GLY A 274 -7.81 -2.07 15.45
N THR A 275 -7.05 -1.67 14.44
CA THR A 275 -5.58 -1.75 14.44
C THR A 275 -5.00 -0.42 14.93
N LEU A 276 -4.21 -0.45 16.00
CA LEU A 276 -3.48 0.74 16.46
C LEU A 276 -2.44 1.15 15.41
N MET A 277 -2.43 2.44 15.05
CA MET A 277 -1.50 2.99 14.08
C MET A 277 -0.94 4.34 14.57
N GLN A 278 0.34 4.58 14.26
CA GLN A 278 1.05 5.80 14.61
C GLN A 278 1.47 6.58 13.36
N CYS A 279 1.27 7.90 13.36
CA CYS A 279 1.90 8.82 12.41
C CYS A 279 2.92 9.70 13.14
N SER A 280 4.17 9.62 12.72
CA SER A 280 5.23 10.54 13.16
C SER A 280 5.32 11.67 12.13
N MET A 281 4.93 12.88 12.53
CA MET A 281 4.95 14.01 11.61
C MET A 281 6.38 14.47 11.31
N LEU A 282 6.60 14.90 10.08
CA LEU A 282 7.86 15.51 9.63
C LEU A 282 8.07 16.87 10.32
N PRO A 283 9.33 17.34 10.40
CA PRO A 283 9.68 18.62 11.02
C PRO A 283 8.84 19.80 10.51
N SER A 284 8.57 20.77 11.38
CA SER A 284 7.66 21.90 11.13
C SER A 284 8.07 22.83 9.98
N ILE A 285 9.34 22.78 9.55
CA ILE A 285 9.82 23.53 8.37
C ILE A 285 9.12 23.11 7.07
N LEU A 286 8.59 21.89 7.01
CA LEU A 286 7.87 21.37 5.85
C LEU A 286 6.36 21.51 6.07
N ARG A 287 5.65 22.17 5.16
CA ARG A 287 4.18 22.21 5.15
C ARG A 287 3.61 21.02 4.37
N TYR A 288 2.70 20.27 4.95
CA TYR A 288 2.05 19.14 4.29
C TYR A 288 1.13 19.58 3.16
N LEU A 289 0.52 20.77 3.25
CA LEU A 289 -0.27 21.34 2.15
C LEU A 289 0.56 21.58 0.89
N ASP A 290 1.86 21.83 1.02
CA ASP A 290 2.78 21.98 -0.11
C ASP A 290 3.49 20.68 -0.51
N SER A 291 3.20 19.55 0.15
CA SER A 291 3.94 18.30 -0.03
C SER A 291 4.03 17.86 -1.50
N GLY A 292 2.96 18.02 -2.28
CA GLY A 292 2.95 17.71 -3.71
C GLY A 292 3.95 18.56 -4.51
N LYS A 293 4.05 19.86 -4.21
CA LYS A 293 5.00 20.78 -4.86
C LYS A 293 6.43 20.51 -4.40
N ILE A 294 6.64 20.24 -3.12
CA ILE A 294 7.95 19.88 -2.58
C ILE A 294 8.48 18.61 -3.25
N LEU A 295 7.64 17.57 -3.39
CA LEU A 295 8.01 16.33 -4.07
C LEU A 295 8.31 16.57 -5.57
N LEU A 296 7.54 17.44 -6.23
CA LEU A 296 7.82 17.83 -7.62
C LEU A 296 9.21 18.50 -7.74
N LEU A 297 9.52 19.45 -6.86
CA LEU A 297 10.81 20.13 -6.84
C LEU A 297 11.97 19.18 -6.54
N GLN A 298 11.79 18.25 -5.60
CA GLN A 298 12.78 17.22 -5.30
C GLN A 298 13.02 16.31 -6.51
N LYS A 299 11.96 15.86 -7.18
CA LYS A 299 12.05 15.07 -8.41
C LYS A 299 12.80 15.83 -9.50
N ALA A 300 12.45 17.09 -9.73
CA ALA A 300 13.11 17.92 -10.74
C ALA A 300 14.60 18.14 -10.44
N ALA A 301 14.97 18.35 -9.17
CA ALA A 301 16.38 18.49 -8.76
C ALA A 301 17.18 17.20 -9.03
N ILE A 302 16.60 16.03 -8.71
CA ILE A 302 17.20 14.72 -9.01
C ILE A 302 17.34 14.51 -10.51
N GLU A 303 16.30 14.79 -11.29
CA GLU A 303 16.30 14.67 -12.75
C GLU A 303 17.31 15.60 -13.41
N ARG A 304 17.45 16.83 -12.94
CA ARG A 304 18.49 17.78 -13.39
C ARG A 304 19.88 17.21 -13.13
N LYS A 305 20.10 16.59 -11.97
CA LYS A 305 21.38 15.94 -11.67
C LYS A 305 21.61 14.71 -12.54
N ILE A 306 20.59 13.88 -12.77
CA ILE A 306 20.65 12.75 -13.69
C ILE A 306 21.02 13.24 -15.09
N ARG A 307 20.34 14.27 -15.61
CA ARG A 307 20.60 14.86 -16.95
C ARG A 307 22.02 15.40 -17.12
N SER A 308 22.66 15.84 -16.03
CA SER A 308 24.07 16.29 -16.08
C SER A 308 25.08 15.14 -16.27
N ARG A 309 24.66 13.89 -16.04
CA ARG A 309 25.50 12.69 -16.12
C ARG A 309 25.05 11.73 -17.22
N SER A 310 23.75 11.53 -17.31
CA SER A 310 23.08 10.66 -18.26
C SER A 310 22.79 11.40 -19.55
N LYS A 311 22.93 10.70 -20.66
CA LYS A 311 22.55 11.17 -22.00
C LYS A 311 21.24 10.54 -22.48
N SER A 312 20.47 9.91 -21.60
CA SER A 312 19.22 9.24 -21.94
C SER A 312 18.14 10.18 -22.51
N ASN A 313 18.24 11.49 -22.24
CA ASN A 313 17.33 12.50 -22.78
C ASN A 313 17.65 12.91 -24.22
N VAL A 314 18.76 12.45 -24.80
CA VAL A 314 19.15 12.76 -26.18
C VAL A 314 18.39 11.84 -27.11
N VAL A 315 17.45 12.40 -27.88
CA VAL A 315 16.75 11.66 -28.94
C VAL A 315 17.71 11.48 -30.12
N ARG A 316 17.89 10.23 -30.54
CA ARG A 316 18.84 9.87 -31.60
C ARG A 316 18.08 9.48 -32.87
N PRO A 317 18.63 9.75 -34.06
CA PRO A 317 17.99 9.36 -35.31
C PRO A 317 17.83 7.84 -35.37
N GLY A 318 16.71 7.40 -35.94
CA GLY A 318 16.46 5.98 -36.18
C GLY A 318 17.52 5.36 -37.11
N LEU A 319 17.86 4.10 -36.86
CA LEU A 319 18.82 3.34 -37.65
C LEU A 319 18.27 3.12 -39.07
N GLN A 320 18.97 3.64 -40.09
CA GLN A 320 18.48 3.58 -41.47
C GLN A 320 18.49 2.16 -42.04
N ILE A 321 19.31 1.26 -41.49
CA ILE A 321 19.46 -0.13 -41.98
C ILE A 321 18.14 -0.91 -41.97
N PHE A 322 17.24 -0.59 -41.02
CA PHE A 322 15.93 -1.22 -40.90
C PHE A 322 14.89 -0.71 -41.91
N LYS A 323 15.16 0.42 -42.60
CA LYS A 323 14.28 0.87 -43.69
C LYS A 323 14.49 0.03 -44.95
N THR A 324 15.71 -0.43 -45.20
CA THR A 324 16.10 -1.15 -46.41
C THR A 324 15.97 -2.67 -46.26
N ASN A 325 16.23 -3.22 -45.07
CA ASN A 325 16.13 -4.66 -44.81
C ASN A 325 15.43 -4.93 -43.47
N LYS A 326 14.35 -5.73 -43.51
CA LYS A 326 13.55 -6.07 -42.30
C LYS A 326 14.17 -7.16 -41.43
N ASN A 327 15.07 -7.99 -41.96
CA ASN A 327 15.67 -9.14 -41.25
C ASN A 327 17.19 -8.96 -41.04
N VAL A 328 17.59 -7.85 -40.42
CA VAL A 328 19.00 -7.62 -40.07
C VAL A 328 19.16 -7.71 -38.55
N THR A 329 20.07 -8.56 -38.09
CA THR A 329 20.53 -8.58 -36.70
C THR A 329 21.76 -7.68 -36.60
N LEU A 330 21.70 -6.64 -35.76
CA LEU A 330 22.82 -5.76 -35.46
C LEU A 330 23.49 -6.17 -34.15
N ASP A 331 24.82 -6.08 -34.09
CA ASP A 331 25.53 -6.13 -32.81
C ASP A 331 25.33 -4.81 -32.06
N TYR A 332 25.32 -4.87 -30.73
CA TYR A 332 25.11 -3.70 -29.88
C TYR A 332 26.19 -2.62 -30.09
N LYS A 333 27.40 -3.04 -30.50
CA LYS A 333 28.54 -2.16 -30.83
C LYS A 333 28.27 -1.31 -32.07
N ASP A 334 27.43 -1.80 -32.98
CA ASP A 334 27.12 -1.14 -34.25
C ASP A 334 26.02 -0.08 -34.10
N ILE A 335 25.50 0.11 -32.89
CA ILE A 335 24.50 1.13 -32.57
C ILE A 335 25.23 2.37 -32.01
N PRO A 336 25.44 3.43 -32.82
CA PRO A 336 26.22 4.60 -32.37
C PRO A 336 25.61 5.24 -31.12
N GLY A 337 24.27 5.20 -31.05
CA GLY A 337 23.52 5.73 -29.92
C GLY A 337 23.77 5.04 -28.59
N LEU A 338 24.10 3.75 -28.62
CA LEU A 338 24.34 2.94 -27.44
C LEU A 338 25.72 3.23 -26.85
N ALA A 339 26.74 3.28 -27.72
CA ALA A 339 28.11 3.66 -27.33
C ALA A 339 28.16 5.08 -26.76
N GLU A 340 27.49 6.03 -27.41
CA GLU A 340 27.47 7.42 -26.92
C GLU A 340 26.69 7.59 -25.61
N ALA A 341 25.68 6.76 -25.34
CA ALA A 341 24.94 6.74 -24.09
C ALA A 341 25.75 6.19 -22.91
N GLY A 342 26.94 5.61 -23.16
CA GLY A 342 27.77 5.00 -22.13
C GLY A 342 27.20 3.68 -21.61
N TRP A 343 26.42 2.99 -22.43
CA TRP A 343 25.90 1.66 -22.11
C TRP A 343 27.06 0.67 -22.01
N SER A 344 26.97 -0.24 -21.03
CA SER A 344 27.87 -1.38 -20.90
C SER A 344 27.07 -2.66 -20.68
N GLU A 345 27.65 -3.79 -21.09
CA GLU A 345 27.06 -5.11 -20.90
C GLU A 345 26.82 -5.41 -19.41
N GLU A 346 27.68 -4.89 -18.53
CA GLU A 346 27.50 -5.01 -17.08
C GLU A 346 26.28 -4.22 -16.56
N MET A 347 26.04 -3.01 -17.08
CA MET A 347 24.85 -2.23 -16.74
C MET A 347 23.57 -2.92 -17.23
N ASP A 348 23.62 -3.53 -18.41
CA ASP A 348 22.49 -4.25 -18.99
C ASP A 348 22.17 -5.52 -18.18
N LYS A 349 23.19 -6.32 -17.86
CA LYS A 349 23.05 -7.48 -16.96
C LYS A 349 22.49 -7.08 -15.60
N LEU A 350 22.92 -5.94 -15.05
CA LEU A 350 22.38 -5.44 -13.78
C LEU A 350 20.93 -4.97 -13.90
N ALA A 351 20.55 -4.34 -15.02
CA ALA A 351 19.18 -3.89 -15.27
C ALA A 351 18.23 -5.06 -15.55
N GLN A 352 18.72 -6.12 -16.19
CA GLN A 352 17.98 -7.34 -16.48
C GLN A 352 17.84 -8.27 -15.27
N LYS A 353 18.67 -8.09 -14.22
CA LYS A 353 18.48 -8.85 -12.98
C LYS A 353 17.08 -8.56 -12.43
N PRO A 354 16.21 -9.59 -12.32
CA PRO A 354 14.91 -9.41 -11.71
C PRO A 354 15.11 -8.85 -10.30
N LYS A 355 14.52 -7.70 -10.00
CA LYS A 355 14.59 -7.11 -8.64
C LYS A 355 13.86 -7.96 -7.59
N ARG A 356 13.00 -8.86 -8.05
CA ARG A 356 12.17 -9.76 -7.26
C ARG A 356 12.17 -11.12 -7.95
N GLY A 357 12.13 -12.20 -7.18
CA GLY A 357 12.09 -13.55 -7.73
C GLY A 357 10.89 -13.77 -8.67
N PRO A 358 10.97 -14.73 -9.61
CA PRO A 358 9.92 -15.01 -10.60
C PRO A 358 8.55 -15.30 -9.97
N HIS A 359 8.55 -15.87 -8.75
CA HIS A 359 7.34 -16.24 -8.03
C HIS A 359 6.71 -15.10 -7.20
N TYR A 360 7.34 -13.92 -7.14
CA TYR A 360 6.92 -12.84 -6.25
C TYR A 360 5.47 -12.40 -6.45
N ASN A 361 5.07 -12.16 -7.70
CA ASN A 361 3.71 -11.71 -8.02
C ASN A 361 2.65 -12.76 -7.65
N PHE A 362 2.98 -14.05 -7.83
CA PHE A 362 2.09 -15.14 -7.44
C PHE A 362 1.98 -15.21 -5.91
N MET A 363 3.10 -15.13 -5.18
CA MET A 363 3.11 -15.09 -3.72
C MET A 363 2.28 -13.92 -3.17
N VAL A 364 2.41 -12.70 -3.74
CA VAL A 364 1.62 -11.53 -3.35
C VAL A 364 0.13 -11.74 -3.58
N THR A 365 -0.23 -12.28 -4.75
CA THR A 365 -1.64 -12.55 -5.09
C THR A 365 -2.24 -13.60 -4.15
N LEU A 366 -1.57 -14.74 -3.99
CA LEU A 366 -2.01 -15.83 -3.13
C LEU A 366 -2.10 -15.38 -1.66
N PHE A 367 -1.10 -14.65 -1.18
CA PHE A 367 -1.09 -14.09 0.18
C PHE A 367 -2.27 -13.15 0.42
N SER A 368 -2.50 -12.20 -0.49
CA SER A 368 -3.61 -11.25 -0.41
C SER A 368 -4.97 -11.96 -0.38
N GLU A 369 -5.15 -12.97 -1.22
CA GLU A 369 -6.38 -13.77 -1.24
C GLU A 369 -6.56 -14.56 0.07
N MET A 370 -5.49 -15.15 0.62
CA MET A 370 -5.52 -15.83 1.92
C MET A 370 -5.87 -14.86 3.05
N GLN A 371 -5.26 -13.67 3.08
CA GLN A 371 -5.48 -12.68 4.13
C GLN A 371 -6.92 -12.15 4.15
N ASN A 372 -7.55 -12.04 2.97
CA ASN A 372 -8.93 -11.59 2.82
C ASN A 372 -9.98 -12.70 3.01
N HIS A 373 -9.55 -13.96 3.16
CA HIS A 373 -10.47 -15.08 3.32
C HIS A 373 -11.16 -15.03 4.71
N PRO A 374 -12.48 -15.29 4.84
CA PRO A 374 -13.22 -15.18 6.11
C PRO A 374 -12.66 -16.03 7.27
N SER A 375 -11.96 -17.12 6.95
CA SER A 375 -11.32 -18.00 7.94
C SER A 375 -9.92 -17.53 8.40
N ALA A 376 -9.40 -16.41 7.89
CA ALA A 376 -8.03 -15.96 8.16
C ALA A 376 -7.84 -15.17 9.46
N TRP A 377 -8.93 -14.66 10.04
CA TRP A 377 -8.88 -13.81 11.23
C TRP A 377 -8.05 -14.37 12.41
N PRO A 378 -8.02 -15.69 12.71
CA PRO A 378 -7.22 -16.17 13.84
C PRO A 378 -5.72 -16.17 13.58
N PHE A 379 -5.32 -16.03 12.32
CA PHE A 379 -3.92 -16.08 11.88
C PHE A 379 -3.43 -14.70 11.44
N ALA A 380 -4.24 -13.65 11.63
CA ALA A 380 -3.95 -12.32 11.13
C ALA A 380 -2.74 -11.65 11.82
N VAL A 381 -2.49 -11.99 13.08
CA VAL A 381 -1.40 -11.45 13.92
C VAL A 381 -0.81 -12.56 14.80
N PRO A 382 0.40 -12.39 15.38
CA PRO A 382 0.98 -13.36 16.29
C PRO A 382 0.08 -13.61 17.51
N VAL A 383 0.10 -14.84 18.03
CA VAL A 383 -0.65 -15.19 19.25
C VAL A 383 -0.13 -14.37 20.43
N ASN A 384 -1.02 -13.65 21.12
CA ASN A 384 -0.61 -12.82 22.26
C ASN A 384 -0.21 -13.70 23.46
N LYS A 385 1.04 -13.61 23.90
CA LYS A 385 1.57 -14.36 25.06
C LYS A 385 0.82 -14.02 26.36
N ASP A 386 0.32 -12.79 26.50
CA ASP A 386 -0.40 -12.39 27.72
C ASP A 386 -1.81 -13.02 27.77
N GLU A 387 -2.41 -13.34 26.62
CA GLU A 387 -3.71 -14.00 26.51
C GLU A 387 -3.59 -15.53 26.51
N VAL A 388 -2.51 -16.06 25.94
CA VAL A 388 -2.24 -17.50 25.83
C VAL A 388 -0.83 -17.81 26.37
N PRO A 389 -0.65 -17.89 27.71
CA PRO A 389 0.67 -17.92 28.35
C PRO A 389 1.56 -19.09 27.97
N ASP A 390 0.99 -20.27 27.73
CA ASP A 390 1.69 -21.52 27.43
C ASP A 390 1.92 -21.75 25.93
N TYR A 391 1.40 -20.88 25.05
CA TYR A 391 1.46 -21.09 23.60
C TYR A 391 2.89 -21.27 23.09
N TYR A 392 3.80 -20.38 23.50
CA TYR A 392 5.21 -20.40 23.09
C TYR A 392 6.05 -21.49 23.79
N ASP A 393 5.51 -22.11 24.84
CA ASP A 393 6.11 -23.28 25.45
C ASP A 393 5.79 -24.55 24.65
N VAL A 394 4.64 -24.59 23.98
CA VAL A 394 4.19 -25.69 23.12
C VAL A 394 4.68 -25.51 21.68
N ILE A 395 4.50 -24.33 21.09
CA ILE A 395 4.83 -24.01 19.70
C ILE A 395 6.21 -23.33 19.63
N LYS A 396 7.16 -24.01 18.96
CA LYS A 396 8.57 -23.57 18.89
C LYS A 396 8.90 -22.66 17.71
N GLU A 397 8.18 -22.80 16.61
CA GLU A 397 8.35 -22.00 15.41
C GLU A 397 7.04 -21.27 15.12
N PRO A 398 6.71 -20.18 15.84
CA PRO A 398 5.48 -19.44 15.63
C PRO A 398 5.47 -18.78 14.24
N MET A 399 4.31 -18.74 13.60
CA MET A 399 4.10 -18.09 12.31
C MET A 399 2.67 -17.58 12.22
N ASP A 400 2.48 -16.45 11.52
CA ASP A 400 1.21 -15.79 11.30
C ASP A 400 1.25 -14.97 10.00
N LEU A 401 0.10 -14.54 9.51
CA LEU A 401 -0.03 -13.83 8.24
C LEU A 401 0.66 -12.46 8.27
N SER A 402 0.69 -11.73 9.39
CA SER A 402 1.39 -10.44 9.43
C SER A 402 2.90 -10.61 9.35
N THR A 403 3.45 -11.67 9.95
CA THR A 403 4.87 -12.02 9.82
C THR A 403 5.20 -12.43 8.38
N MET A 404 4.33 -13.22 7.74
CA MET A 404 4.48 -13.54 6.31
C MET A 404 4.39 -12.31 5.40
N GLU A 405 3.47 -11.36 5.68
CA GLU A 405 3.34 -10.08 4.96
C GLU A 405 4.68 -9.34 4.97
N GLN A 406 5.29 -9.19 6.15
CA GLN A 406 6.57 -8.52 6.33
C GLN A 406 7.72 -9.24 5.60
N LYS A 407 7.76 -10.57 5.65
CA LYS A 407 8.78 -11.35 4.92
C LYS A 407 8.64 -11.16 3.42
N LEU A 408 7.41 -11.15 2.90
CA LEU A 408 7.13 -10.96 1.48
C LEU A 408 7.49 -9.52 1.03
N GLU A 409 7.04 -8.49 1.74
CA GLU A 409 7.36 -7.08 1.41
C GLU A 409 8.88 -6.83 1.37
N ASN A 410 9.64 -7.46 2.28
CA ASN A 410 11.09 -7.30 2.42
C ASN A 410 11.93 -8.29 1.60
N ASP A 411 11.33 -9.02 0.65
CA ASP A 411 12.02 -9.96 -0.24
C ASP A 411 12.75 -11.10 0.49
N LYS A 412 12.16 -11.61 1.58
CA LYS A 412 12.73 -12.68 2.41
C LYS A 412 12.34 -14.09 1.97
N TYR A 413 11.56 -14.22 0.89
CA TYR A 413 11.23 -15.50 0.28
C TYR A 413 12.01 -15.64 -1.03
N GLU A 414 13.08 -16.42 -0.98
CA GLU A 414 13.92 -16.69 -2.16
C GLU A 414 13.25 -17.68 -3.12
N SER A 415 12.34 -18.51 -2.61
CA SER A 415 11.62 -19.53 -3.35
C SER A 415 10.16 -19.65 -2.89
N PHE A 416 9.31 -20.24 -3.72
CA PHE A 416 7.89 -20.45 -3.40
C PHE A 416 7.70 -21.47 -2.26
N GLU A 417 8.60 -22.44 -2.15
CA GLU A 417 8.62 -23.45 -1.09
C GLU A 417 8.83 -22.83 0.29
N GLN A 418 9.66 -21.79 0.41
CA GLN A 418 9.84 -21.07 1.68
C GLN A 418 8.54 -20.35 2.09
N PHE A 419 7.85 -19.73 1.13
CA PHE A 419 6.55 -19.11 1.37
C PHE A 419 5.49 -20.15 1.77
N LEU A 420 5.44 -21.28 1.07
CA LEU A 420 4.49 -22.35 1.32
C LEU A 420 4.76 -23.07 2.65
N TYR A 421 6.03 -23.20 3.04
CA TYR A 421 6.43 -23.72 4.35
C TYR A 421 5.85 -22.87 5.48
N ASP A 422 6.02 -21.54 5.43
CA ASP A 422 5.47 -20.65 6.45
C ASP A 422 3.93 -20.70 6.47
N ALA A 423 3.28 -20.71 5.30
CA ALA A 423 1.83 -20.82 5.22
C ALA A 423 1.33 -22.13 5.87
N ARG A 424 1.98 -23.26 5.58
CA ARG A 424 1.67 -24.57 6.17
C ARG A 424 1.99 -24.60 7.67
N LEU A 425 3.02 -23.88 8.11
CA LEU A 425 3.41 -23.77 9.51
C LEU A 425 2.31 -23.11 10.36
N ILE A 426 1.63 -22.08 9.84
CA ILE A 426 0.45 -21.48 10.48
C ILE A 426 -0.60 -22.56 10.80
N PHE A 427 -0.96 -23.38 9.80
CA PHE A 427 -2.00 -24.40 9.96
C PHE A 427 -1.55 -25.54 10.87
N LYS A 428 -0.30 -25.99 10.71
CA LYS A 428 0.30 -27.04 11.55
C LYS A 428 0.32 -26.62 13.01
N ASN A 429 0.82 -25.43 13.32
CA ASN A 429 0.87 -24.91 14.69
C ASN A 429 -0.53 -24.78 15.30
N CYS A 430 -1.50 -24.28 14.52
CA CYS A 430 -2.88 -24.21 14.95
C CYS A 430 -3.44 -25.58 15.35
N ARG A 431 -3.19 -26.61 14.53
CA ARG A 431 -3.66 -27.99 14.80
C ARG A 431 -2.90 -28.68 15.93
N SER A 432 -1.62 -28.36 16.13
CA SER A 432 -0.82 -28.91 17.23
C SER A 432 -1.24 -28.35 18.59
N TYR A 433 -1.69 -27.10 18.65
CA TYR A 433 -2.10 -26.47 19.90
C TYR A 433 -3.61 -26.63 20.19
N ASN A 434 -4.47 -26.58 19.17
CA ASN A 434 -5.93 -26.57 19.36
C ASN A 434 -6.58 -27.93 19.06
N SER A 435 -7.66 -28.26 19.77
CA SER A 435 -8.50 -29.44 19.47
C SER A 435 -9.28 -29.28 18.16
N GLU A 436 -9.55 -30.39 17.46
CA GLU A 436 -10.31 -30.44 16.20
C GLU A 436 -11.72 -29.84 16.29
N SER A 437 -12.31 -29.85 17.50
CA SER A 437 -13.63 -29.31 17.76
C SER A 437 -13.67 -27.76 17.70
N THR A 438 -12.53 -27.11 17.90
CA THR A 438 -12.41 -25.65 18.00
C THR A 438 -12.63 -24.93 16.67
N THR A 439 -13.06 -23.67 16.75
CA THR A 439 -13.18 -22.80 15.58
C THR A 439 -11.83 -22.54 14.92
N TYR A 440 -10.75 -22.44 15.70
CA TYR A 440 -9.38 -22.25 15.23
C TYR A 440 -8.95 -23.38 14.28
N TYR A 441 -9.09 -24.63 14.73
CA TYR A 441 -8.75 -25.81 13.93
C TYR A 441 -9.57 -25.88 12.63
N LYS A 442 -10.88 -25.63 12.72
CA LYS A 442 -11.77 -25.59 11.54
C LYS A 442 -11.36 -24.51 10.55
N ASN A 443 -10.94 -23.34 11.05
CA ASN A 443 -10.48 -22.23 10.21
C ASN A 443 -9.15 -22.53 9.53
N ALA A 444 -8.20 -23.18 10.22
CA ALA A 444 -6.95 -23.64 9.64
C ALA A 444 -7.21 -24.56 8.44
N ASN A 445 -8.10 -25.56 8.61
CA ASN A 445 -8.44 -26.48 7.53
C ASN A 445 -9.12 -25.79 6.33
N LYS A 446 -10.02 -24.84 6.59
CA LYS A 446 -10.68 -24.06 5.53
C LYS A 446 -9.68 -23.21 4.75
N LEU A 447 -8.78 -22.52 5.44
CA LEU A 447 -7.81 -21.63 4.81
C LEU A 447 -6.73 -22.42 4.05
N GLU A 448 -6.25 -23.53 4.62
CA GLU A 448 -5.31 -24.44 3.94
C GLU A 448 -5.93 -25.04 2.67
N LYS A 449 -7.19 -25.48 2.74
CA LYS A 449 -7.91 -25.98 1.55
C LYS A 449 -8.06 -24.89 0.49
N PHE A 450 -8.38 -23.66 0.89
CA PHE A 450 -8.45 -22.52 -0.02
C PHE A 450 -7.09 -22.26 -0.71
N MET A 451 -6.01 -22.18 0.06
CA MET A 451 -4.66 -22.03 -0.46
C MET A 451 -4.29 -23.15 -1.44
N ASN A 452 -4.51 -24.41 -1.06
CA ASN A 452 -4.20 -25.56 -1.91
C ASN A 452 -5.02 -25.54 -3.21
N ASN A 453 -6.29 -25.14 -3.18
CA ASN A 453 -7.08 -25.00 -4.40
C ASN A 453 -6.48 -23.94 -5.34
N LYS A 454 -6.09 -22.78 -4.81
CA LYS A 454 -5.46 -21.71 -5.60
C LYS A 454 -4.12 -22.13 -6.22
N ILE A 455 -3.33 -22.91 -5.49
CA ILE A 455 -2.07 -23.48 -6.00
C ILE A 455 -2.37 -24.51 -7.10
N LYS A 456 -3.38 -25.36 -6.90
CA LYS A 456 -3.78 -26.39 -7.87
C LYS A 456 -4.32 -25.81 -9.17
N ASP A 457 -5.09 -24.72 -9.09
CA ASP A 457 -5.66 -24.03 -10.24
C ASP A 457 -4.59 -23.34 -11.10
N SER A 458 -3.38 -23.15 -10.55
CA SER A 458 -2.25 -22.61 -11.28
C SER A 458 -1.40 -23.71 -11.92
N ALA A 459 -1.38 -23.76 -13.25
CA ALA A 459 -0.62 -24.76 -14.00
C ALA A 459 0.88 -24.76 -13.66
N GLU A 460 1.44 -23.61 -13.29
CA GLU A 460 2.86 -23.46 -12.94
C GLU A 460 3.19 -23.93 -11.52
N TYR A 461 2.24 -23.91 -10.58
CA TYR A 461 2.50 -24.16 -9.15
C TYR A 461 1.85 -25.44 -8.61
N SER A 462 1.03 -26.13 -9.41
CA SER A 462 0.32 -27.34 -9.01
C SER A 462 1.24 -28.45 -8.48
N HIS A 463 2.46 -28.56 -9.01
CA HIS A 463 3.48 -29.53 -8.58
C HIS A 463 3.96 -29.34 -7.13
N PHE A 464 3.74 -28.18 -6.51
CA PHE A 464 4.08 -27.95 -5.09
C PHE A 464 3.10 -28.60 -4.10
N LEU A 465 2.04 -29.23 -4.62
CA LEU A 465 1.07 -30.01 -3.83
C LEU A 465 1.29 -31.52 -3.91
N GLU A 466 2.19 -31.97 -4.79
CA GLU A 466 2.68 -33.36 -4.86
C GLU A 466 3.70 -33.62 -3.74
#